data_AF-A0A954G932-F1
#
_entry.id   AF-A0A954G932-F1
#
_cell.length_a   1.000
_cell.length_b   1.000
_cell.length_c   1.000
_cell.angle_alpha   90.00
_cell.angle_beta   90.00
_cell.angle_gamma   90.00
#
_symmetry.space_group_name_H-M   'P 1'
#
loop_
_entity.id
_entity.type
_entity.pdbx_description
1 polymer ?
#
loop_
_entity_poly.entity_id
_entity_poly.type
_entity_poly.pdbx_seq_one_letter_code
_entity_poly.pdbx_strand_id
1 'polypeptide(L)'
;SHCSFNPKVTLFNGQKASIANQVQRPFVIGIHQAKSGELKPALKVIAEGTTLELRPILTADHTAVRVDVLVKQSEISRVKIMETQVSGKKINFQVPSVEQRCIQVAADLSGKNSLLISLPPTLHSKHYQYLLLKAEILGHPDLPATPDKPTE
;
A
#
# COMPACT_ATOMS: atom_id res chain seq x y z
N SER A 1 -1.83 -20.42 -8.63
CA SER A 1 -2.23 -20.43 -7.20
C SER A 1 -3.08 -19.20 -6.93
N HIS A 2 -4.40 -19.36 -6.77
CA HIS A 2 -5.31 -18.28 -6.38
C HIS A 2 -5.18 -18.01 -4.88
N CYS A 3 -4.24 -17.14 -4.49
CA CYS A 3 -4.15 -16.69 -3.10
C CYS A 3 -5.23 -15.60 -2.89
N SER A 4 -6.30 -15.93 -2.18
CA SER A 4 -7.31 -14.96 -1.75
C SER A 4 -6.83 -14.31 -0.45
N PHE A 5 -6.24 -13.12 -0.57
CA PHE A 5 -5.92 -12.26 0.58
C PHE A 5 -7.14 -11.38 0.87
N ASN A 6 -7.76 -11.53 2.04
CA ASN A 6 -9.02 -10.87 2.40
C ASN A 6 -8.91 -10.13 3.75
N PRO A 7 -8.17 -9.02 3.83
CA PRO A 7 -8.05 -8.23 5.04
C PRO A 7 -9.38 -7.55 5.39
N LYS A 8 -9.69 -7.48 6.69
CA LYS A 8 -10.86 -6.78 7.22
C LYS A 8 -10.42 -5.73 8.24
N VAL A 9 -11.10 -4.59 8.25
CA VAL A 9 -10.79 -3.46 9.13
C VAL A 9 -12.09 -2.77 9.53
N THR A 10 -12.21 -2.46 10.83
CA THR A 10 -13.33 -1.70 11.39
C THR A 10 -12.84 -0.30 11.73
N LEU A 11 -13.58 0.73 11.29
CA LEU A 11 -13.20 2.13 11.44
C LEU A 11 -14.36 2.94 11.98
N PHE A 12 -14.04 3.99 12.73
CA PHE A 12 -15.01 5.05 13.00
C PHE A 12 -15.23 5.93 11.77
N ASN A 13 -16.38 6.59 11.71
CA ASN A 13 -16.74 7.48 10.61
C ASN A 13 -15.67 8.55 10.37
N GLY A 14 -15.14 8.63 9.15
CA GLY A 14 -14.13 9.60 8.74
C GLY A 14 -12.67 9.24 9.08
N GLN A 15 -12.44 8.16 9.84
CA GLN A 15 -11.09 7.70 10.19
C GLN A 15 -10.39 7.08 8.97
N LYS A 16 -9.07 7.29 8.86
CA LYS A 16 -8.26 6.70 7.80
C LYS A 16 -7.65 5.37 8.25
N ALA A 17 -7.53 4.44 7.31
CA ALA A 17 -6.74 3.21 7.48
C ALA A 17 -5.73 3.04 6.34
N SER A 18 -4.66 2.31 6.61
CA SER A 18 -3.68 1.89 5.61
C SER A 18 -3.38 0.41 5.80
N ILE A 19 -3.48 -0.36 4.72
CA ILE A 19 -3.11 -1.76 4.65
C ILE A 19 -1.97 -1.87 3.63
N ALA A 20 -0.84 -2.43 4.04
CA ALA A 20 0.32 -2.58 3.17
C ALA A 20 0.76 -4.04 3.08
N ASN A 21 0.96 -4.53 1.86
CA ASN A 21 1.71 -5.74 1.58
C ASN A 21 2.98 -5.32 0.83
N GLN A 22 4.06 -5.15 1.60
CA GLN A 22 5.29 -4.57 1.10
C GLN A 22 6.51 -5.29 1.66
N VAL A 23 7.57 -5.29 0.86
CA VAL A 23 8.93 -5.61 1.28
C VAL A 23 9.76 -4.33 1.35
N GLN A 24 10.61 -4.22 2.36
CA GLN A 24 11.53 -3.10 2.50
C GLN A 24 12.92 -3.50 1.99
N ARG A 25 13.44 -2.78 1.00
CA ARG A 25 14.75 -3.05 0.39
C ARG A 25 15.72 -1.89 0.67
N PRO A 26 16.79 -2.12 1.43
CA PRO A 26 17.82 -1.11 1.66
C PRO A 26 18.81 -1.04 0.48
N PHE A 27 19.27 0.18 0.15
CA PHE A 27 20.29 0.45 -0.85
C PHE A 27 21.34 1.42 -0.30
N VAL A 28 22.61 1.20 -0.66
CA VAL A 28 23.67 2.18 -0.43
C VAL A 28 23.61 3.21 -1.55
N ILE A 29 23.01 4.37 -1.32
CA ILE A 29 22.77 5.38 -2.37
C ILE A 29 23.87 6.45 -2.48
N GLY A 30 24.88 6.37 -1.62
CA GLY A 30 26.01 7.28 -1.62
C GLY A 30 26.90 7.03 -0.42
N ILE A 31 27.92 7.87 -0.27
CA ILE A 31 28.84 7.87 0.87
C ILE A 31 29.07 9.31 1.31
N HIS A 32 29.15 9.51 2.63
CA HIS A 32 29.52 10.80 3.22
C HIS A 32 30.71 10.62 4.16
N GLN A 33 31.54 11.65 4.28
CA GLN A 33 32.67 11.64 5.21
C GLN A 33 32.21 12.18 6.57
N ALA A 34 32.41 11.39 7.62
CA ALA A 34 32.16 11.82 8.99
C ALA A 34 33.22 12.84 9.45
N LYS A 35 32.96 13.56 10.54
CA LYS A 35 33.92 14.52 11.12
C LYS A 35 35.27 13.89 11.49
N SER A 36 35.29 12.59 11.77
CA SER A 36 36.50 11.79 12.04
C SER A 36 37.33 11.47 10.78
N GLY A 37 36.86 11.84 9.58
CA GLY A 37 37.46 11.46 8.30
C GLY A 37 37.03 10.08 7.80
N GLU A 38 36.30 9.30 8.60
CA GLU A 38 35.75 7.99 8.26
C GLU A 38 34.67 8.12 7.16
N LEU A 39 34.72 7.24 6.17
CA LEU A 39 33.71 7.17 5.11
C LEU A 39 32.54 6.30 5.55
N LYS A 40 31.32 6.85 5.56
CA LYS A 40 30.10 6.15 5.98
C LYS A 40 29.09 6.02 4.82
N PRO A 41 28.47 4.84 4.63
CA PRO A 41 27.45 4.67 3.61
C PRO A 41 26.20 5.48 3.95
N ALA A 42 25.63 6.13 2.94
CA ALA A 42 24.29 6.70 3.00
C ALA A 42 23.28 5.64 2.54
N LEU A 43 22.42 5.19 3.45
CA LEU A 43 21.42 4.17 3.17
C LEU A 43 20.07 4.80 2.83
N LYS A 44 19.34 4.19 1.89
CA LYS A 44 17.93 4.48 1.62
C LYS A 44 17.16 3.18 1.62
N VAL A 45 16.11 3.10 2.42
CA VAL A 45 15.15 2.01 2.39
C VAL A 45 14.02 2.39 1.43
N ILE A 46 13.71 1.49 0.49
CA ILE A 46 12.62 1.65 -0.47
C ILE A 46 11.59 0.55 -0.20
N ALA A 47 10.33 0.94 -0.06
CA ALA A 47 9.21 0.01 0.03
C ALA A 47 8.72 -0.38 -1.36
N GLU A 48 8.65 -1.69 -1.61
CA GLU A 48 8.15 -2.30 -2.84
C GLU A 48 6.94 -3.16 -2.50
N GLY A 49 5.88 -3.09 -3.31
CA GLY A 49 4.62 -3.78 -3.11
C GLY A 49 3.41 -2.86 -3.20
N THR A 50 2.31 -3.26 -2.55
CA THR A 50 1.02 -2.56 -2.65
C THR A 50 0.61 -1.95 -1.31
N THR A 51 0.12 -0.72 -1.33
CA THR A 51 -0.54 -0.05 -0.21
C THR A 51 -1.97 0.32 -0.61
N LEU A 52 -2.91 0.07 0.28
CA LEU A 52 -4.30 0.46 0.20
C LEU A 52 -4.60 1.44 1.33
N GLU A 53 -4.91 2.69 0.98
CA GLU A 53 -5.39 3.70 1.92
C GLU A 53 -6.90 3.86 1.75
N LEU A 54 -7.63 3.91 2.88
CA LEU A 54 -9.09 3.92 2.92
C LEU A 54 -9.59 5.02 3.85
N ARG A 55 -10.69 5.67 3.47
CA ARG A 55 -11.45 6.56 4.35
C ARG A 55 -12.95 6.36 4.12
N PRO A 56 -13.66 5.65 5.01
CA PRO A 56 -15.12 5.58 4.98
C PRO A 56 -15.74 6.85 5.58
N ILE A 57 -16.79 7.35 4.96
CA ILE A 57 -17.64 8.43 5.44
C ILE A 57 -19.10 7.99 5.25
N LEU A 58 -19.88 7.99 6.32
CA LEU A 58 -21.30 7.67 6.25
C LEU A 58 -22.05 8.71 5.39
N THR A 59 -22.93 8.27 4.50
CA THR A 59 -23.78 9.19 3.73
C THR A 59 -24.76 9.93 4.65
N ALA A 60 -25.26 11.08 4.22
CA ALA A 60 -26.14 11.92 5.04
C ALA A 60 -27.43 11.22 5.47
N ASP A 61 -27.93 10.29 4.65
CA ASP A 61 -29.11 9.47 4.91
C ASP A 61 -28.81 8.15 5.66
N HIS A 62 -27.53 7.90 5.98
CA HIS A 62 -27.04 6.73 6.69
C HIS A 62 -27.32 5.38 5.98
N THR A 63 -27.67 5.40 4.70
CA THR A 63 -27.98 4.17 3.93
C THR A 63 -26.76 3.55 3.26
N ALA A 64 -25.66 4.31 3.14
CA ALA A 64 -24.44 3.87 2.49
C ALA A 64 -23.19 4.47 3.16
N VAL A 65 -22.04 3.91 2.80
CA VAL A 65 -20.73 4.43 3.18
C VAL A 65 -20.03 4.89 1.91
N ARG A 66 -19.73 6.18 1.81
CA ARG A 66 -18.78 6.68 0.83
C ARG A 66 -17.39 6.24 1.23
N VAL A 67 -16.72 5.45 0.42
CA VAL A 67 -15.34 5.02 0.66
C VAL A 67 -14.42 5.68 -0.35
N ASP A 68 -13.55 6.56 0.13
CA ASP A 68 -12.42 7.06 -0.65
C ASP A 68 -11.27 6.04 -0.54
N VAL A 69 -10.76 5.59 -1.68
CA VAL A 69 -9.73 4.55 -1.80
C VAL A 69 -8.56 5.09 -2.61
N LEU A 70 -7.34 4.86 -2.10
CA LEU A 70 -6.10 5.07 -2.83
C LEU A 70 -5.27 3.80 -2.81
N VAL A 71 -5.04 3.23 -3.99
CA VAL A 71 -4.15 2.08 -4.18
C VAL A 71 -2.83 2.58 -4.74
N LYS A 72 -1.73 2.27 -4.07
CA LYS A 72 -0.36 2.55 -4.53
C LYS A 72 0.36 1.24 -4.80
N GLN A 73 0.89 1.05 -6.00
CA GLN A 73 1.79 -0.05 -6.33
C GLN A 73 3.18 0.54 -6.59
N SER A 74 4.19 0.03 -5.90
CA SER A 74 5.59 0.50 -5.99
C SER A 74 6.48 -0.67 -6.38
N GLU A 75 7.28 -0.52 -7.43
CA GLU A 75 8.23 -1.54 -7.89
C GLU A 75 9.59 -0.95 -8.22
N ILE A 76 10.66 -1.59 -7.76
CA ILE A 76 12.02 -1.21 -8.14
C ILE A 76 12.31 -1.79 -9.51
N SER A 77 12.08 -0.98 -10.54
CA SER A 77 12.27 -1.33 -11.95
C SER A 77 13.72 -1.72 -12.30
N ARG A 78 14.70 -1.10 -11.65
CA ARG A 78 16.13 -1.25 -11.98
C ARG A 78 16.98 -0.72 -10.85
N VAL A 79 18.15 -1.30 -10.66
CA VAL A 79 19.20 -0.76 -9.79
C VAL A 79 20.48 -0.64 -10.59
N LYS A 80 21.01 0.58 -10.74
CA LYS A 80 22.30 0.82 -11.38
C LYS A 80 23.39 0.89 -10.33
N ILE A 81 24.54 0.26 -10.58
CA ILE A 81 25.74 0.44 -9.76
C ILE A 81 26.57 1.53 -10.41
N MET A 82 26.81 2.61 -9.67
CA MET A 82 27.62 3.75 -10.10
C MET A 82 28.94 3.74 -9.33
N GLU A 83 30.02 4.07 -10.02
CA GLU A 83 31.35 4.24 -9.43
C GLU A 83 31.65 5.74 -9.29
N THR A 84 32.25 6.12 -8.17
CA THR A 84 32.82 7.45 -7.95
C THR A 84 34.12 7.34 -7.16
N GLN A 85 34.84 8.44 -7.01
CA GLN A 85 36.02 8.52 -6.16
C GLN A 85 35.81 9.49 -5.00
N VAL A 86 36.12 9.05 -3.78
CA VAL A 86 36.13 9.91 -2.58
C VAL A 86 37.45 9.67 -1.86
N SER A 87 38.19 10.75 -1.60
CA SER A 87 39.51 10.69 -0.95
C SER A 87 40.48 9.72 -1.64
N GLY A 88 40.48 9.68 -2.97
CA GLY A 88 41.31 8.80 -3.79
C GLY A 88 40.91 7.32 -3.79
N LYS A 89 39.85 6.93 -3.05
CA LYS A 89 39.30 5.57 -3.05
C LYS A 89 38.15 5.47 -4.03
N LYS A 90 38.13 4.41 -4.85
CA LYS A 90 36.99 4.04 -5.68
C LYS A 90 35.87 3.49 -4.82
N ILE A 91 34.66 3.94 -5.08
CA ILE A 91 33.47 3.62 -4.30
C ILE A 91 32.32 3.33 -5.23
N ASN A 92 31.61 2.23 -4.95
CA ASN A 92 30.40 1.86 -5.64
C ASN A 92 29.17 2.21 -4.80
N PHE A 93 28.14 2.76 -5.44
CA PHE A 93 26.85 3.01 -4.84
C PHE A 93 25.73 2.64 -5.81
N GLN A 94 24.54 2.45 -5.27
CA GLN A 94 23.36 1.94 -5.95
C GLN A 94 22.37 3.07 -6.21
N VAL A 95 21.92 3.19 -7.45
CA VAL A 95 20.88 4.12 -7.87
C VAL A 95 19.66 3.31 -8.29
N PRO A 96 18.72 3.04 -7.36
CA PRO A 96 17.45 2.38 -7.66
C PRO A 96 16.50 3.32 -8.40
N SER A 97 15.84 2.81 -9.43
CA SER A 97 14.72 3.46 -10.14
C SER A 97 13.43 2.77 -9.72
N VAL A 98 12.45 3.54 -9.26
CA VAL A 98 11.17 3.04 -8.77
C VAL A 98 10.06 3.48 -9.70
N GLU A 99 9.21 2.54 -10.12
CA GLU A 99 7.96 2.83 -10.78
C GLU A 99 6.84 2.81 -9.74
N GLN A 100 6.02 3.87 -9.74
CA GLN A 100 4.85 3.97 -8.87
C GLN A 100 3.60 4.14 -9.71
N ARG A 101 2.57 3.35 -9.39
CA ARG A 101 1.22 3.47 -9.95
C ARG A 101 0.26 3.83 -8.84
N CYS A 102 -0.64 4.76 -9.11
CA CYS A 102 -1.64 5.23 -8.17
C CYS A 102 -3.02 5.14 -8.81
N ILE A 103 -3.96 4.51 -8.11
CA ILE A 103 -5.37 4.46 -8.49
C ILE A 103 -6.15 5.09 -7.35
N GLN A 104 -6.91 6.13 -7.68
CA GLN A 104 -7.77 6.83 -6.71
C GLN A 104 -9.20 6.74 -7.18
N VAL A 105 -10.08 6.27 -6.30
CA VAL A 105 -11.49 6.07 -6.58
C VAL A 105 -12.32 6.33 -5.33
N ALA A 106 -13.54 6.82 -5.51
CA ALA A 106 -14.52 6.96 -4.45
C ALA A 106 -15.83 6.30 -4.90
N ALA A 107 -16.52 5.61 -3.99
CA ALA A 107 -17.81 4.99 -4.27
C ALA A 107 -18.68 4.93 -3.02
N ASP A 108 -19.99 5.03 -3.20
CA ASP A 108 -20.98 4.83 -2.14
C ASP A 108 -21.40 3.36 -2.09
N LEU A 109 -21.14 2.71 -0.95
CA LEU A 109 -21.36 1.29 -0.74
C LEU A 109 -22.47 1.05 0.29
N SER A 110 -23.57 0.42 -0.13
CA SER A 110 -24.80 0.21 0.66
C SER A 110 -24.96 -1.22 1.20
N GLY A 111 -23.85 -1.92 1.44
CA GLY A 111 -23.83 -3.33 1.89
C GLY A 111 -24.25 -4.37 0.83
N LYS A 112 -25.07 -3.97 -0.16
CA LYS A 112 -25.55 -4.82 -1.27
C LYS A 112 -24.64 -4.79 -2.49
N ASN A 113 -23.83 -3.75 -2.63
CA ASN A 113 -22.93 -3.55 -3.76
C ASN A 113 -21.46 -3.70 -3.33
N SER A 114 -20.58 -3.75 -4.31
CA SER A 114 -19.13 -3.88 -4.10
C SER A 114 -18.41 -3.05 -5.14
N LEU A 115 -17.23 -2.56 -4.79
CA LEU A 115 -16.35 -1.85 -5.71
C LEU A 115 -15.28 -2.81 -6.22
N LEU A 116 -15.23 -3.04 -7.53
CA LEU A 116 -14.15 -3.76 -8.18
C LEU A 116 -13.12 -2.76 -8.71
N ILE A 117 -11.86 -2.91 -8.32
CA ILE A 117 -10.73 -2.11 -8.80
C ILE A 117 -9.79 -3.04 -9.55
N SER A 118 -9.60 -2.78 -10.85
CA SER A 118 -8.59 -3.46 -11.66
C SER A 118 -7.23 -2.81 -11.48
N LEU A 119 -6.25 -3.59 -11.04
CA LEU A 119 -4.85 -3.20 -11.00
C LEU A 119 -4.17 -3.75 -12.25
N PRO A 120 -3.63 -2.88 -13.12
CA PRO A 120 -2.96 -3.33 -14.33
C PRO A 120 -1.69 -4.14 -14.00
N PRO A 121 -1.22 -4.95 -14.96
CA PRO A 121 0.09 -5.59 -14.88
C PRO A 121 1.20 -4.61 -14.52
N THR A 122 2.20 -5.14 -13.83
CA THR A 122 3.38 -4.42 -13.38
C THR A 122 4.64 -4.97 -14.05
N LEU A 123 5.83 -4.47 -13.70
CA LEU A 123 7.08 -5.00 -14.25
C LEU A 123 7.32 -6.44 -13.78
N HIS A 124 6.93 -6.75 -12.54
CA HIS A 124 7.12 -8.07 -11.95
C HIS A 124 5.91 -9.01 -12.15
N SER A 125 4.72 -8.48 -12.48
CA SER A 125 3.51 -9.28 -12.71
C SER A 125 2.89 -9.01 -14.08
N LYS A 126 2.80 -10.03 -14.94
CA LYS A 126 2.15 -9.92 -16.26
C LYS A 126 0.62 -10.01 -16.22
N HIS A 127 0.03 -10.28 -15.06
CA HIS A 127 -1.41 -10.48 -14.91
C HIS A 127 -2.06 -9.25 -14.27
N TYR A 128 -3.30 -8.97 -14.66
CA TYR A 128 -4.17 -8.08 -13.91
C TYR A 128 -4.40 -8.66 -12.52
N GLN A 129 -4.38 -7.79 -11.52
CA GLN A 129 -4.86 -8.10 -10.20
C GLN A 129 -6.15 -7.33 -9.98
N TYR A 130 -7.00 -7.85 -9.08
CA TYR A 130 -8.29 -7.24 -8.80
C TYR A 130 -8.46 -7.10 -7.30
N LEU A 131 -8.93 -5.93 -6.88
CA LEU A 131 -9.38 -5.70 -5.51
C LEU A 131 -10.89 -5.61 -5.52
N LEU A 132 -11.55 -6.42 -4.70
CA LEU A 132 -12.98 -6.33 -4.46
C LEU A 132 -13.21 -5.78 -3.06
N LEU A 133 -13.78 -4.58 -2.98
CA LEU A 133 -14.06 -3.90 -1.73
C LEU A 133 -15.55 -3.99 -1.39
N LYS A 134 -15.82 -4.33 -0.14
CA LYS A 134 -17.15 -4.30 0.50
C LYS A 134 -17.07 -3.45 1.75
N ALA A 135 -18.16 -2.76 2.05
CA ALA A 135 -18.32 -2.01 3.29
C ALA A 135 -19.66 -2.36 3.94
N GLU A 136 -19.66 -2.41 5.26
CA GLU A 136 -20.82 -2.70 6.09
C GLU A 136 -20.84 -1.71 7.25
N ILE A 137 -22.02 -1.17 7.56
CA ILE A 137 -22.23 -0.27 8.70
C ILE A 137 -22.48 -1.15 9.92
N LEU A 138 -21.65 -1.01 10.95
CA LEU A 138 -21.79 -1.77 12.20
C LEU A 138 -22.44 -0.90 13.28
N GLY A 139 -23.30 -1.49 14.11
CA GLY A 139 -23.86 -0.84 15.31
C GLY A 139 -24.96 0.19 15.05
N HIS A 140 -25.66 0.10 13.91
CA HIS A 140 -26.89 0.87 13.70
C HIS A 140 -28.02 0.25 14.56
N PRO A 141 -28.81 1.03 15.33
CA PRO A 141 -29.82 0.50 16.26
C PRO A 141 -30.90 -0.37 15.60
N ASP A 142 -31.08 -0.25 14.28
CA ASP A 142 -32.07 -1.02 13.51
C ASP A 142 -31.48 -2.29 12.83
N LEU A 143 -30.20 -2.59 13.02
CA LEU A 143 -29.59 -3.83 12.49
C LEU A 143 -29.74 -4.96 13.52
N PRO A 144 -30.35 -6.11 13.14
CA PRO A 144 -30.40 -7.25 14.05
C PRO A 144 -28.98 -7.67 14.43
N ALA A 145 -28.78 -7.97 15.72
CA ALA A 145 -27.51 -8.50 16.21
C ALA A 145 -27.10 -9.69 15.34
N THR A 146 -25.87 -9.66 14.83
CA THR A 146 -25.29 -10.78 14.10
C THR A 146 -25.46 -12.05 14.94
N PRO A 147 -26.10 -13.12 14.43
CA PRO A 147 -26.25 -14.33 15.22
C PRO A 147 -24.85 -14.87 15.55
N ASP A 148 -24.62 -15.14 16.84
CA ASP A 148 -23.41 -15.79 17.32
C ASP A 148 -23.18 -17.06 16.50
N LYS A 149 -21.98 -17.18 15.92
CA LYS A 149 -21.57 -18.44 15.32
C LYS A 149 -21.61 -19.52 16.40
N PRO A 150 -22.21 -20.68 16.15
CA PRO A 150 -22.16 -21.78 17.10
C PRO A 150 -20.70 -22.16 17.32
N THR A 151 -20.30 -22.20 18.58
CA THR A 151 -19.02 -22.73 19.05
C THR A 151 -18.98 -24.22 18.67
N GLU A 152 -18.10 -24.60 17.76
CA GLU A 152 -17.61 -25.98 17.62
C GLU A 152 -16.59 -26.29 18.72
#